data_AF-A0AAJ7J636-F1
#
_entry.id   AF-A0AAJ7J636-F1
#
_cell.length_a   1.000
_cell.length_b   1.000
_cell.length_c   1.000
_cell.angle_alpha   90.00
_cell.angle_beta   90.00
_cell.angle_gamma   90.00
#
_symmetry.space_group_name_H-M   'P 1'
#
loop_
_entity.id
_entity.type
_entity.pdbx_description
1 polymer ?
#
loop_
_entity_poly.entity_id
_entity_poly.type
_entity_poly.pdbx_seq_one_letter_code
_entity_poly.pdbx_strand_id
1 'polypeptide(L)'
;PKPVKLTSLGNLVLILSGYENDENCVEFFSLSIVIEDLTLYGLSTFVVNNAKLSLIGPTITANVTIPRIHADGLYNISGILGFSIPLMGAGPFRADIYDFQLYVNTMLGYYRGVYLKTFDLDFSLKTMDVNLENFMNDEEVGRVMSKVFQELLPKALDIVKPEILPPIKSYIGGKINETIQHLTMRDIISVLVGPSEIREFAHLLVP
;
A
#
# COMPACT_ATOMS: atom_id res chain seq x y z
N PRO A 1 -7.09 2.85 -21.01
CA PRO A 1 -7.25 1.91 -19.87
C PRO A 1 -8.42 2.37 -18.97
N LYS A 2 -9.44 1.53 -18.77
CA LYS A 2 -10.52 1.84 -17.82
C LYS A 2 -9.93 1.82 -16.40
N PRO A 3 -10.26 2.78 -15.52
CA PRO A 3 -9.83 2.72 -14.12
C PRO A 3 -10.42 1.45 -13.50
N VAL A 4 -9.54 0.56 -13.02
CA VAL A 4 -9.95 -0.59 -12.22
C VAL A 4 -10.37 -0.04 -10.85
N LYS A 5 -11.68 -0.06 -10.57
CA LYS A 5 -12.21 0.23 -9.24
C LYS A 5 -11.89 -0.99 -8.38
N LEU A 6 -10.84 -0.91 -7.58
CA LEU A 6 -10.64 -1.87 -6.50
C LEU A 6 -11.66 -1.55 -5.41
N THR A 7 -12.57 -2.50 -5.19
CA THR A 7 -13.64 -2.49 -4.19
C THR A 7 -13.02 -2.35 -2.80
N SER A 8 -13.50 -1.36 -2.03
CA SER A 8 -13.36 -1.19 -0.57
C SER A 8 -12.20 -1.96 0.06
N LEU A 9 -11.06 -1.28 0.24
CA LEU A 9 -10.29 -1.53 1.46
C LEU A 9 -11.27 -1.19 2.60
N GLY A 10 -11.55 -2.13 3.50
CA GLY A 10 -12.46 -1.89 4.62
C GLY A 10 -11.97 -0.73 5.51
N ASN A 11 -12.63 -0.50 6.63
CA ASN A 11 -12.26 0.59 7.53
C ASN A 11 -10.78 0.48 7.95
N LEU A 12 -9.97 1.48 7.58
CA LEU A 12 -8.59 1.59 8.06
C LEU A 12 -8.62 2.44 9.32
N VAL A 13 -8.26 1.84 10.45
CA VAL A 13 -8.11 2.54 11.74
C VAL A 13 -6.63 2.62 12.05
N LEU A 14 -6.10 3.84 12.07
CA LEU A 14 -4.74 4.15 12.48
C LEU A 14 -4.80 4.86 13.82
N ILE A 15 -4.16 4.29 14.84
CA ILE A 15 -4.01 4.93 16.15
C ILE A 15 -2.52 5.12 16.35
N LEU A 16 -2.08 6.37 16.33
CA LEU A 16 -0.70 6.75 16.59
C LEU A 16 -0.63 7.45 17.94
N SER A 17 0.31 7.05 18.77
CA SER A 17 0.62 7.74 20.01
C SER A 17 2.10 7.70 20.26
N GLY A 18 2.67 8.81 20.72
CA GLY A 18 4.07 8.88 21.05
C GLY A 18 4.38 10.08 21.91
N TYR A 19 5.64 10.15 22.32
CA TYR A 19 6.18 11.31 23.00
C TYR A 19 7.59 11.58 22.50
N GLU A 20 7.92 12.85 22.34
CA GLU A 20 9.27 13.32 22.07
C GLU A 20 9.81 13.94 23.35
N ASN A 21 11.05 13.59 23.71
CA ASN A 21 11.70 14.07 24.92
C ASN A 21 12.93 14.88 24.51
N ASP A 22 12.78 16.19 24.42
CA ASP A 22 13.89 17.13 24.38
C ASP A 22 14.28 17.48 25.83
N GLU A 23 15.55 17.80 26.09
CA GLU A 23 16.12 18.03 27.44
C GLU A 23 15.32 19.06 28.28
N ASN A 24 14.44 19.84 27.64
CA ASN A 24 13.58 20.85 28.26
C ASN A 24 12.07 20.71 27.99
N CYS A 25 11.60 19.76 27.18
CA CYS A 25 10.18 19.60 26.86
C CYS A 25 9.81 18.17 26.48
N VAL A 26 8.76 17.63 27.11
CA VAL A 26 8.15 16.36 26.71
C VAL A 26 6.89 16.66 25.91
N GLU A 27 6.94 16.49 24.58
CA GLU A 27 5.76 16.66 23.74
C GLU A 27 5.06 15.32 23.55
N PHE A 28 3.77 15.25 23.90
CA PHE A 28 2.94 14.08 23.67
C PHE A 28 2.11 14.27 22.41
N PHE A 29 1.85 13.20 21.68
CA PHE A 29 0.82 13.20 20.65
C PHE A 29 -0.04 11.94 20.74
N SER A 30 -1.33 12.12 20.44
CA SER A 30 -2.27 11.03 20.23
C SER A 30 -3.15 11.38 19.05
N LEU A 31 -3.19 10.50 18.05
CA LEU A 31 -3.93 10.71 16.81
C LEU A 31 -4.67 9.43 16.44
N SER A 32 -5.97 9.55 16.28
CA SER A 32 -6.85 8.51 15.73
C SER A 32 -7.33 8.96 14.36
N ILE A 33 -7.06 8.14 13.36
CA ILE A 33 -7.51 8.35 11.97
C ILE A 33 -8.34 7.14 11.57
N VAL A 34 -9.56 7.39 11.13
CA VAL A 34 -10.43 6.38 10.52
C VAL A 34 -10.67 6.78 9.07
N ILE A 35 -10.43 5.85 8.15
CA ILE A 35 -10.75 5.99 6.73
C ILE A 35 -11.82 4.98 6.35
N GLU A 36 -12.88 5.47 5.72
CA GLU A 36 -14.03 4.70 5.23
C GLU A 36 -14.25 4.98 3.74
N ASP A 37 -14.88 4.04 3.04
CA ASP A 37 -15.24 4.17 1.62
C ASP A 37 -14.07 4.54 0.68
N LEU A 38 -12.85 4.10 1.03
CA LEU A 38 -11.65 4.35 0.23
C LEU A 38 -11.79 3.74 -1.17
N THR A 39 -11.67 4.59 -2.18
CA THR A 39 -11.61 4.23 -3.60
C THR A 39 -10.28 4.70 -4.19
N LEU A 40 -9.58 3.80 -4.87
CA LEU A 40 -8.30 4.07 -5.53
C LEU A 40 -8.44 3.99 -7.05
N TYR A 41 -7.83 4.93 -7.76
CA TYR A 41 -7.77 5.00 -9.22
C TYR A 41 -6.32 5.08 -9.70
N GLY A 42 -6.08 4.70 -10.95
CA GLY A 42 -4.75 4.79 -11.57
C GLY A 42 -3.83 3.59 -11.32
N LEU A 43 -4.22 2.64 -10.45
CA LEU A 43 -3.38 1.48 -10.12
C LEU A 43 -2.96 0.64 -11.35
N SER A 44 -3.78 0.60 -12.41
CA SER A 44 -3.48 -0.11 -13.65
C SER A 44 -2.50 0.61 -14.57
N THR A 45 -2.08 1.84 -14.27
CA THR A 45 -1.10 2.59 -15.09
C THR A 45 0.34 2.30 -14.65
N PHE A 46 0.55 1.20 -13.93
CA PHE A 46 1.86 0.82 -13.44
C PHE A 46 2.85 0.60 -14.60
N VAL A 47 4.10 0.92 -14.33
CA VAL A 47 5.26 0.64 -15.17
C VAL A 47 6.12 -0.37 -14.44
N VAL A 48 6.53 -1.43 -15.13
CA VAL A 48 7.46 -2.42 -14.57
C VAL A 48 8.88 -1.87 -14.73
N ASN A 49 9.52 -1.54 -13.60
CA ASN A 49 10.91 -1.06 -13.59
C ASN A 49 11.88 -2.23 -13.74
N ASN A 50 11.61 -3.32 -13.01
CA ASN A 50 12.35 -4.56 -13.08
C ASN A 50 11.43 -5.71 -12.68
N ALA A 51 11.55 -6.84 -13.36
CA ALA A 51 10.91 -8.08 -12.97
C ALA A 51 11.88 -9.24 -13.20
N LYS A 52 12.02 -10.10 -12.19
CA LYS A 52 12.84 -11.30 -12.25
C LYS A 52 12.01 -12.50 -11.85
N LEU A 53 12.18 -13.57 -12.63
CA LEU A 53 11.52 -14.84 -12.43
C LEU A 53 12.59 -15.92 -12.39
N SER A 54 12.56 -16.77 -11.36
CA SER A 54 13.36 -18.00 -11.30
C SER A 54 12.42 -19.18 -11.29
N LEU A 55 12.69 -20.19 -12.10
CA LEU A 55 11.94 -21.45 -12.10
C LEU A 55 12.51 -22.45 -11.05
N ILE A 56 13.81 -22.32 -10.72
CA ILE A 56 14.45 -23.12 -9.67
C ILE A 56 14.18 -22.42 -8.34
N GLY A 57 13.24 -22.96 -7.57
CA GLY A 57 12.62 -22.27 -6.44
C GLY A 57 11.77 -21.12 -6.97
N PRO A 58 10.49 -21.35 -7.36
CA PRO A 58 9.68 -20.41 -8.12
C PRO A 58 9.55 -19.09 -7.37
N THR A 59 10.38 -18.13 -7.77
CA THR A 59 10.50 -16.82 -7.12
C THR A 59 10.17 -15.75 -8.11
N ILE A 60 9.40 -14.78 -7.65
CA ILE A 60 8.95 -13.64 -8.42
C ILE A 60 9.41 -12.41 -7.64
N THR A 61 10.26 -11.62 -8.27
CA THR A 61 10.65 -10.30 -7.78
C THR A 61 10.17 -9.26 -8.78
N ALA A 62 9.44 -8.26 -8.30
CA ALA A 62 8.96 -7.16 -9.13
C ALA A 62 9.21 -5.83 -8.42
N ASN A 63 9.67 -4.85 -9.19
CA ASN A 63 9.67 -3.45 -8.83
C ASN A 63 8.80 -2.74 -9.86
N VAL A 64 7.71 -2.15 -9.41
CA VAL A 64 6.78 -1.41 -10.26
C VAL A 64 6.59 0.00 -9.75
N THR A 65 6.41 0.95 -10.65
CA THR A 65 6.03 2.33 -10.33
C THR A 65 4.64 2.62 -10.84
N ILE A 66 3.80 3.19 -10.00
CA ILE A 66 2.50 3.76 -10.37
C ILE A 66 2.70 5.27 -10.40
N PRO A 67 2.73 5.92 -11.59
CA PRO A 67 3.10 7.33 -11.69
C PRO A 67 2.18 8.25 -10.90
N ARG A 68 0.88 7.93 -10.87
CA ARG A 68 -0.13 8.65 -10.11
C ARG A 68 -1.22 7.71 -9.63
N ILE A 69 -1.53 7.77 -8.34
CA ILE A 69 -2.71 7.14 -7.73
C ILE A 69 -3.62 8.26 -7.25
N HIS A 70 -4.88 8.22 -7.63
CA HIS A 70 -5.90 9.09 -7.06
C HIS A 70 -6.70 8.32 -6.01
N ALA A 71 -6.94 8.92 -4.86
CA ALA A 71 -7.66 8.32 -3.75
C ALA A 71 -8.80 9.24 -3.31
N ASP A 72 -10.00 8.70 -3.19
CA ASP A 72 -11.16 9.36 -2.62
C ASP A 72 -11.69 8.53 -1.45
N GLY A 73 -12.25 9.19 -0.43
CA GLY A 73 -12.94 8.49 0.65
C GLY A 73 -13.47 9.43 1.72
N LEU A 74 -13.88 8.85 2.84
CA LEU A 74 -14.30 9.56 4.04
C LEU A 74 -13.24 9.40 5.11
N TYR A 75 -12.89 10.50 5.76
CA TYR A 75 -11.96 10.50 6.89
C TYR A 75 -12.66 10.98 8.16
N ASN A 76 -12.17 10.48 9.29
CA ASN A 76 -12.44 11.02 10.61
C ASN A 76 -11.13 11.03 11.40
N ILE A 77 -10.67 12.23 11.74
CA ILE A 77 -9.45 12.46 12.52
C ILE A 77 -9.86 13.06 13.85
N SER A 78 -9.29 12.53 14.93
CA SER A 78 -9.36 13.11 16.27
C SER A 78 -8.05 12.90 17.00
N GLY A 79 -7.63 13.86 17.82
CA GLY A 79 -6.36 13.74 18.54
C GLY A 79 -5.97 14.97 19.32
N ILE A 80 -4.80 14.90 19.92
CA ILE A 80 -4.14 16.00 20.63
C ILE A 80 -2.68 16.03 20.18
N LEU A 81 -2.20 17.21 19.77
CA LEU A 81 -0.79 17.51 19.56
C LEU A 81 -0.24 18.32 20.74
N GLY A 82 0.94 17.93 21.22
CA GLY A 82 1.59 18.53 22.39
C GLY A 82 0.74 18.39 23.65
N PHE A 83 0.70 19.44 24.47
CA PHE A 83 -0.03 19.42 25.74
C PHE A 83 -1.53 19.70 25.61
N SER A 84 -2.00 20.40 24.57
CA SER A 84 -3.38 20.93 24.55
C SER A 84 -3.96 21.29 23.18
N ILE A 85 -3.32 20.98 22.05
CA ILE A 85 -3.87 21.38 20.73
C ILE A 85 -4.77 20.25 20.23
N PRO A 86 -6.11 20.37 20.31
CA PRO A 86 -6.99 19.34 19.75
C PRO A 86 -6.91 19.36 18.23
N LEU A 87 -6.78 18.18 17.64
CA LEU A 87 -6.97 17.97 16.21
C LEU A 87 -8.33 17.29 16.02
N MET A 88 -9.13 17.84 15.13
CA MET A 88 -10.40 17.23 14.74
C MET A 88 -10.75 17.56 13.29
N GLY A 89 -11.41 16.63 12.62
CA GLY A 89 -11.98 16.85 11.31
C GLY A 89 -12.66 15.59 10.82
N ALA A 90 -13.78 15.74 10.13
CA ALA A 90 -14.46 14.62 9.51
C ALA A 90 -15.15 15.09 8.23
N GLY A 91 -14.98 14.31 7.16
CA GLY A 91 -15.53 14.67 5.87
C GLY A 91 -14.91 13.88 4.72
N PRO A 92 -15.24 14.26 3.48
CA PRO A 92 -14.55 13.75 2.31
C PRO A 92 -13.08 14.15 2.31
N PHE A 93 -12.23 13.24 1.84
CA PHE A 93 -10.88 13.59 1.43
C PHE A 93 -10.62 13.20 -0.01
N ARG A 94 -9.65 13.90 -0.61
CA ARG A 94 -9.06 13.53 -1.89
C ARG A 94 -7.55 13.57 -1.76
N ALA A 95 -6.88 12.55 -2.27
CA ALA A 95 -5.43 12.52 -2.30
C ALA A 95 -4.90 12.10 -3.66
N ASP A 96 -3.82 12.75 -4.09
CA ASP A 96 -3.04 12.35 -5.25
C ASP A 96 -1.65 11.91 -4.80
N ILE A 97 -1.31 10.64 -5.01
CA ILE A 97 -0.03 10.04 -4.66
C ILE A 97 0.82 9.96 -5.92
N TYR A 98 2.05 10.48 -5.86
CA TYR A 98 2.93 10.54 -7.01
C TYR A 98 4.14 9.64 -6.85
N ASP A 99 4.51 8.99 -7.95
CA ASP A 99 5.66 8.09 -8.04
C ASP A 99 5.64 7.00 -6.95
N PHE A 100 4.49 6.33 -6.79
CA PHE A 100 4.36 5.22 -5.84
C PHE A 100 5.14 4.01 -6.37
N GLN A 101 6.17 3.58 -5.64
CA GLN A 101 6.97 2.41 -5.97
C GLN A 101 6.57 1.24 -5.10
N LEU A 102 6.35 0.08 -5.71
CA LEU A 102 6.02 -1.15 -5.03
C LEU A 102 7.08 -2.20 -5.35
N TYR A 103 7.66 -2.75 -4.29
CA TYR A 103 8.64 -3.82 -4.32
C TYR A 103 7.95 -5.09 -3.81
N VAL A 104 7.95 -6.13 -4.62
CA VAL A 104 7.39 -7.44 -4.25
C VAL A 104 8.47 -8.49 -4.42
N ASN A 105 8.64 -9.33 -3.41
CA ASN A 105 9.47 -10.52 -3.48
C ASN A 105 8.70 -11.69 -2.89
N THR A 106 8.37 -12.67 -3.72
CA THR A 106 7.60 -13.84 -3.30
C THR A 106 8.23 -15.13 -3.80
N MET A 107 8.14 -16.17 -2.98
CA MET A 107 8.39 -17.54 -3.38
C MET A 107 7.06 -18.29 -3.39
N LEU A 108 6.80 -19.02 -4.47
CA LEU A 108 5.67 -19.92 -4.58
C LEU A 108 6.03 -21.30 -4.00
N GLY A 109 5.05 -21.93 -3.39
CA GLY A 109 5.07 -23.33 -3.00
C GLY A 109 4.02 -24.11 -3.78
N TYR A 110 4.13 -25.43 -3.75
CA TYR A 110 3.17 -26.31 -4.39
C TYR A 110 2.77 -27.44 -3.45
N TYR A 111 1.50 -27.46 -3.07
CA TYR A 111 0.89 -28.55 -2.31
C TYR A 111 -0.62 -28.56 -2.56
N ARG A 112 -1.10 -29.51 -3.38
CA ARG A 112 -2.50 -29.59 -3.84
C ARG A 112 -3.00 -28.32 -4.56
N GLY A 113 -2.08 -27.50 -5.07
CA GLY A 113 -2.31 -26.18 -5.65
C GLY A 113 -1.09 -25.28 -5.44
N VAL A 114 -1.03 -24.15 -6.13
CA VAL A 114 0.01 -23.13 -5.96
C VAL A 114 -0.35 -22.23 -4.78
N TYR A 115 0.63 -21.90 -3.93
CA TYR A 115 0.43 -20.95 -2.83
C TYR A 115 1.66 -20.06 -2.64
N LEU A 116 1.50 -18.93 -1.97
CA LEU A 116 2.60 -18.08 -1.53
C LEU A 116 3.30 -18.75 -0.34
N LYS A 117 4.50 -19.28 -0.57
CA LYS A 117 5.37 -19.81 0.49
C LYS A 117 6.04 -18.70 1.27
N THR A 118 6.44 -17.63 0.59
CA THR A 118 6.86 -16.36 1.21
C THR A 118 6.24 -15.21 0.44
N PHE A 119 5.91 -14.13 1.15
CA PHE A 119 5.41 -12.90 0.53
C PHE A 119 6.00 -11.72 1.27
N ASP A 120 6.92 -11.05 0.60
CA ASP A 120 7.49 -9.80 1.06
C ASP A 120 7.07 -8.67 0.12
N LEU A 121 6.79 -7.53 0.73
CA LEU A 121 6.25 -6.35 0.09
C LEU A 121 6.86 -5.14 0.78
N ASP A 122 7.31 -4.18 -0.01
CA ASP A 122 7.69 -2.87 0.49
C ASP A 122 7.22 -1.82 -0.50
N PHE A 123 7.06 -0.59 -0.05
CA PHE A 123 6.60 0.49 -0.91
C PHE A 123 7.21 1.83 -0.53
N SER A 124 7.34 2.72 -1.49
CA SER A 124 7.70 4.11 -1.23
C SER A 124 6.86 5.03 -2.11
N LEU A 125 6.83 6.31 -1.77
CA LEU A 125 6.21 7.34 -2.59
C LEU A 125 7.08 8.59 -2.53
N LYS A 126 7.02 9.40 -3.57
CA LYS A 126 7.79 10.65 -3.61
C LYS A 126 7.09 11.75 -2.83
N THR A 127 5.80 11.93 -3.10
CA THR A 127 4.97 12.94 -2.44
C THR A 127 3.49 12.58 -2.59
N MET A 128 2.65 13.26 -1.81
CA MET A 128 1.20 13.11 -1.85
C MET A 128 0.57 14.47 -1.61
N ASP A 129 -0.36 14.87 -2.47
CA ASP A 129 -1.24 16.00 -2.23
C ASP A 129 -2.50 15.51 -1.52
N VAL A 130 -2.89 16.14 -0.41
CA VAL A 130 -4.08 15.76 0.36
C VAL A 130 -4.97 16.97 0.56
N ASN A 131 -6.26 16.82 0.27
CA ASN A 131 -7.30 17.77 0.62
C ASN A 131 -8.27 17.13 1.62
N LEU A 132 -8.44 17.77 2.77
CA LEU A 132 -9.32 17.33 3.86
C LEU A 132 -10.45 18.35 4.03
N GLU A 133 -11.68 17.99 3.67
CA GLU A 133 -12.84 18.88 3.86
C GLU A 133 -13.28 18.89 5.33
N ASN A 134 -13.60 20.07 5.87
CA ASN A 134 -13.99 20.30 7.28
C ASN A 134 -12.88 20.02 8.32
N PHE A 135 -11.61 20.03 7.92
CA PHE A 135 -10.53 19.94 8.89
C PHE A 135 -10.52 21.18 9.79
N MET A 136 -10.59 20.96 11.12
CA MET A 136 -10.66 22.02 12.14
C MET A 136 -11.81 23.04 11.96
N ASN A 137 -12.81 22.72 11.12
CA ASN A 137 -13.89 23.64 10.71
C ASN A 137 -13.38 25.00 10.16
N ASP A 138 -12.16 25.03 9.63
CA ASP A 138 -11.53 26.24 9.11
C ASP A 138 -10.74 25.91 7.83
N GLU A 139 -11.16 26.50 6.71
CA GLU A 139 -10.57 26.23 5.40
C GLU A 139 -9.10 26.69 5.30
N GLU A 140 -8.73 27.77 5.98
CA GLU A 140 -7.36 28.27 5.97
C GLU A 140 -6.45 27.32 6.76
N VAL A 141 -6.89 26.88 7.93
CA VAL A 141 -6.18 25.87 8.75
C VAL A 141 -6.05 24.56 7.98
N GLY A 142 -7.13 24.09 7.35
CA GLY A 142 -7.11 22.89 6.50
C GLY A 142 -6.06 22.98 5.39
N ARG A 143 -6.01 24.12 4.68
CA ARG A 143 -5.02 24.35 3.62
C ARG A 143 -3.58 24.40 4.14
N VAL A 144 -3.34 24.99 5.31
CA VAL A 144 -2.00 24.99 5.94
C VAL A 144 -1.61 23.56 6.31
N MET A 145 -2.51 22.81 6.93
CA MET A 145 -2.23 21.43 7.34
C MET A 145 -2.03 20.49 6.16
N SER A 146 -2.74 20.68 5.04
CA SER A 146 -2.47 19.95 3.79
C SER A 146 -1.01 20.10 3.34
N LYS A 147 -0.44 21.31 3.43
CA LYS A 147 0.97 21.55 3.09
C LYS A 147 1.92 20.89 4.09
N VAL A 148 1.58 20.95 5.37
CA VAL A 148 2.35 20.26 6.42
C VAL A 148 2.37 18.76 6.14
N PHE A 149 1.23 18.15 5.81
CA PHE A 149 1.19 16.73 5.43
C PHE A 149 2.00 16.44 4.17
N GLN A 150 1.90 17.26 3.12
CA GLN A 150 2.73 17.12 1.91
C GLN A 150 4.24 17.07 2.22
N GLU A 151 4.70 17.93 3.13
CA GLU A 151 6.12 18.04 3.49
C GLU A 151 6.59 16.94 4.45
N LEU A 152 5.74 16.55 5.41
CA LEU A 152 6.10 15.60 6.47
C LEU A 152 5.81 14.15 6.09
N LEU A 153 4.86 13.87 5.20
CA LEU A 153 4.41 12.52 4.91
C LEU A 153 5.54 11.59 4.46
N PRO A 154 6.49 11.97 3.56
CA PRO A 154 7.58 11.07 3.20
C PRO A 154 8.43 10.64 4.41
N LYS A 155 8.66 11.54 5.37
CA LYS A 155 9.41 11.25 6.60
C LYS A 155 8.57 10.42 7.59
N ALA A 156 7.30 10.78 7.75
CA ALA A 156 6.38 10.09 8.65
C ALA A 156 6.08 8.66 8.15
N LEU A 157 6.10 8.43 6.84
CA LEU A 157 5.84 7.12 6.25
C LEU A 157 6.87 6.10 6.72
N ASP A 158 8.16 6.45 6.76
CA ASP A 158 9.20 5.52 7.23
C ASP A 158 9.03 5.15 8.71
N ILE A 159 8.47 6.06 9.52
CA ILE A 159 8.19 5.84 10.95
C ILE A 159 6.96 4.94 11.13
N VAL A 160 5.90 5.18 10.34
CA VAL A 160 4.60 4.47 10.46
C VAL A 160 4.59 3.14 9.71
N LYS A 161 5.42 2.99 8.66
CA LYS A 161 5.47 1.78 7.81
C LYS A 161 5.61 0.49 8.61
N PRO A 162 6.47 0.35 9.64
CA PRO A 162 6.55 -0.86 10.45
C PRO A 162 5.21 -1.31 11.06
N GLU A 163 4.31 -0.38 11.34
CA GLU A 163 2.99 -0.65 11.93
C GLU A 163 1.93 -0.97 10.87
N ILE A 164 1.92 -0.23 9.75
CA ILE A 164 0.88 -0.39 8.70
C ILE A 164 1.21 -1.47 7.67
N LEU A 165 2.49 -1.78 7.46
CA LEU A 165 2.92 -2.72 6.43
C LEU A 165 2.52 -4.17 6.73
N PRO A 166 2.62 -4.69 7.97
CA PRO A 166 2.18 -6.05 8.29
C PRO A 166 0.71 -6.36 7.97
N PRO A 167 -0.29 -5.55 8.37
CA PRO A 167 -1.68 -5.81 8.02
C PRO A 167 -1.93 -5.71 6.50
N ILE A 168 -1.28 -4.78 5.80
CA ILE A 168 -1.34 -4.67 4.33
C ILE A 168 -0.77 -5.94 3.67
N LYS A 169 0.39 -6.41 4.12
CA LYS A 169 1.02 -7.66 3.64
C LYS A 169 0.08 -8.85 3.80
N SER A 170 -0.53 -8.97 4.98
CA SER A 170 -1.47 -10.05 5.28
C SER A 170 -2.68 -10.02 4.36
N TYR A 171 -3.31 -8.85 4.19
CA TYR A 171 -4.47 -8.68 3.32
C TYR A 171 -4.15 -9.00 1.84
N ILE A 172 -3.08 -8.41 1.29
CA ILE A 172 -2.69 -8.61 -0.11
C ILE A 172 -2.26 -10.06 -0.33
N GLY A 173 -1.43 -10.62 0.55
CA GLY A 173 -1.00 -12.01 0.47
C GLY A 173 -2.18 -12.99 0.52
N GLY A 174 -3.17 -12.74 1.38
CA GLY A 174 -4.41 -13.50 1.43
C GLY A 174 -5.17 -13.47 0.11
N LYS A 175 -5.37 -12.28 -0.47
CA LYS A 175 -6.08 -12.11 -1.76
C LYS A 175 -5.36 -12.77 -2.93
N ILE A 176 -4.02 -12.69 -2.96
CA ILE A 176 -3.22 -13.39 -3.97
C ILE A 176 -3.39 -14.91 -3.80
N ASN A 177 -3.25 -15.44 -2.58
CA ASN A 177 -3.44 -16.87 -2.30
C ASN A 177 -4.82 -17.38 -2.73
N GLU A 178 -5.90 -16.64 -2.40
CA GLU A 178 -7.26 -16.96 -2.83
C GLU A 178 -7.38 -17.05 -4.36
N THR A 179 -6.62 -16.24 -5.09
CA THR A 179 -6.65 -16.17 -6.56
C THR A 179 -5.82 -17.29 -7.20
N ILE A 180 -4.63 -17.59 -6.65
CA ILE A 180 -3.67 -18.52 -7.28
C ILE A 180 -3.84 -19.98 -6.84
N GLN A 181 -4.55 -20.26 -5.75
CA GLN A 181 -4.72 -21.63 -5.22
C GLN A 181 -5.31 -22.63 -6.21
N HIS A 182 -6.05 -22.15 -7.22
CA HIS A 182 -6.66 -22.97 -8.25
C HIS A 182 -5.75 -23.19 -9.49
N LEU A 183 -4.60 -22.54 -9.54
CA LEU A 183 -3.65 -22.64 -10.66
C LEU A 183 -2.75 -23.86 -10.50
N THR A 184 -2.36 -24.43 -11.64
CA THR A 184 -1.31 -25.44 -11.72
C THR A 184 0.05 -24.82 -11.99
N MET A 185 1.14 -25.56 -11.74
CA MET A 185 2.49 -25.11 -12.09
C MET A 185 2.63 -24.81 -13.60
N ARG A 186 1.87 -25.54 -14.44
CA ARG A 186 1.83 -25.31 -15.88
C ARG A 186 1.22 -23.95 -16.22
N ASP A 187 0.13 -23.59 -15.54
CA ASP A 187 -0.54 -22.30 -15.74
C ASP A 187 0.42 -21.16 -15.38
N ILE A 188 1.11 -21.28 -14.24
CA ILE A 188 2.14 -20.32 -13.84
C ILE A 188 3.24 -20.22 -14.90
N ILE A 189 3.86 -21.34 -15.32
CA ILE A 189 4.91 -21.33 -16.34
C ILE A 189 4.43 -20.72 -17.66
N SER A 190 3.19 -21.01 -18.07
CA SER A 190 2.61 -20.45 -19.30
C SER A 190 2.45 -18.93 -19.26
N VAL A 191 2.12 -18.37 -18.09
CA VAL A 191 2.03 -16.92 -17.87
C VAL A 191 3.42 -16.30 -17.81
N LEU A 192 4.38 -16.98 -17.17
CA LEU A 192 5.72 -16.47 -16.92
C LEU A 192 6.62 -16.48 -18.16
N VAL A 193 6.52 -17.51 -19.00
CA VAL A 193 7.42 -17.74 -20.15
C VAL A 193 6.71 -17.45 -21.49
N GLY A 194 5.39 -17.28 -21.46
CA GLY A 194 4.57 -17.12 -22.65
C GLY A 194 4.31 -18.46 -23.37
N PRO A 195 3.22 -18.54 -24.16
CA PRO A 195 2.76 -19.82 -24.74
C PRO A 195 3.73 -20.45 -25.75
N SER A 196 4.68 -19.69 -26.30
CA SER A 196 5.62 -20.14 -27.34
C SER A 196 6.83 -20.93 -26.83
N GLU A 197 7.22 -20.79 -25.56
CA GLU A 197 8.44 -21.41 -25.02
C GLU A 197 8.20 -22.67 -24.17
N ILE A 198 6.94 -23.03 -23.92
CA ILE A 198 6.56 -24.18 -23.06
C ILE A 198 7.12 -25.52 -23.58
N ARG A 199 7.38 -25.65 -24.89
CA ARG A 199 7.96 -26.87 -25.47
C ARG A 199 9.39 -27.13 -25.00
N GLU A 200 10.16 -26.08 -24.69
CA GLU A 200 11.53 -26.25 -24.20
C GLU A 200 11.54 -26.68 -22.73
N PHE A 201 10.65 -26.18 -21.89
CA PHE A 201 10.60 -26.49 -20.45
C PHE A 201 9.81 -27.75 -20.08
N ALA A 202 9.34 -28.52 -21.07
CA ALA A 202 8.57 -29.75 -20.84
C ALA A 202 9.30 -30.79 -19.96
N HIS A 203 10.64 -30.78 -19.97
CA HIS A 203 11.48 -31.67 -19.15
C HIS A 203 11.50 -31.31 -17.66
N LEU A 204 11.09 -30.09 -17.27
CA LEU A 204 10.94 -29.68 -15.87
C LEU A 204 9.54 -29.98 -15.30
N LEU A 205 8.61 -30.44 -16.15
CA LEU A 205 7.21 -30.72 -15.80
C LEU A 205 6.93 -32.21 -15.52
N VAL A 206 7.95 -33.07 -15.63
CA VAL A 206 7.83 -34.51 -15.36
C VAL A 206 8.56 -34.82 -14.04
N PRO A 207 7.93 -35.51 -13.08
CA PRO A 207 8.54 -35.84 -11.79
C PRO A 207 9.74 -36.78 -11.91
#